data_AF-A0A1M6TIN2-F1
#
_entry.id   AF-A0A1M6TIN2-F1
#
_cell.length_a   1.000
_cell.length_b   1.000
_cell.length_c   1.000
_cell.angle_alpha   90.00
_cell.angle_beta   90.00
_cell.angle_gamma   90.00
#
_symmetry.space_group_name_H-M   'P 1'
#
loop_
_entity.id
_entity.type
_entity.pdbx_description
1 polymer ?
#
loop_
_entity_poly.entity_id
_entity_poly.type
_entity_poly.pdbx_seq_one_letter_code
_entity_poly.pdbx_strand_id
1 'polypeptide(L)'
;MERNEKKNLIYNLMTGVYDLHTLPDSANKIVKNEMAPGTVCEKLYSDIYDANRRVCARLHVEEDKDVEIIISNLMHMSQYLSMKMFDYGSDIKLIDKFDEEDWGRIIDTK
;
A
#
# COMPACT_ATOMS: atom_id res chain seq x y z
N MET A 1 3.30 6.65 -22.04
CA MET A 1 2.80 6.07 -20.77
C MET A 1 1.82 7.03 -20.15
N GLU A 2 0.56 6.64 -20.11
CA GLU A 2 -0.54 7.38 -19.51
C GLU A 2 -0.39 7.48 -17.98
N ARG A 3 -1.08 8.43 -17.34
CA ARG A 3 -0.97 8.66 -15.89
C ARG A 3 -1.31 7.39 -15.08
N ASN A 4 -2.33 6.66 -15.49
CA ASN A 4 -2.76 5.43 -14.81
C ASN A 4 -1.71 4.32 -14.90
N GLU A 5 -1.03 4.20 -16.04
CA GLU A 5 0.05 3.23 -16.23
C GLU A 5 1.24 3.54 -15.32
N LYS A 6 1.59 4.83 -15.16
CA LYS A 6 2.69 5.27 -14.28
C LYS A 6 2.45 4.90 -12.82
N LYS A 7 1.26 5.17 -12.28
CA LYS A 7 0.97 4.88 -10.86
C LYS A 7 0.85 3.38 -10.59
N ASN A 8 0.32 2.60 -11.53
CA ASN A 8 0.33 1.14 -11.43
C ASN A 8 1.76 0.59 -11.43
N LEU A 9 2.64 1.12 -12.28
CA LEU A 9 4.05 0.72 -12.30
C LEU A 9 4.73 0.98 -10.96
N ILE A 10 4.54 2.18 -10.37
CA ILE A 10 5.11 2.54 -9.06
C ILE A 10 4.60 1.61 -7.96
N TYR A 11 3.29 1.32 -7.96
CA TYR A 11 2.70 0.40 -6.98
C TYR A 11 3.26 -1.02 -7.11
N ASN A 12 3.41 -1.53 -8.33
CA ASN A 12 3.98 -2.86 -8.57
C ASN A 12 5.45 -2.95 -8.14
N LEU A 13 6.23 -1.88 -8.33
CA LEU A 13 7.60 -1.78 -7.84
C LEU A 13 7.66 -1.72 -6.30
N MET A 14 6.77 -0.92 -5.69
CA MET A 14 6.66 -0.77 -4.23
C MET A 14 6.26 -2.08 -3.53
N THR A 15 5.40 -2.87 -4.18
CA THR A 15 4.91 -4.14 -3.64
C THR A 15 5.80 -5.34 -3.99
N GLY A 16 6.88 -5.13 -4.75
CA GLY A 16 7.80 -6.18 -5.17
C GLY A 16 7.25 -7.11 -6.26
N VAL A 17 6.12 -6.77 -6.89
CA VAL A 17 5.60 -7.49 -8.06
C VAL A 17 6.56 -7.39 -9.24
N TYR A 18 7.23 -6.24 -9.38
CA TYR A 18 8.31 -6.04 -10.35
C TYR A 18 9.65 -5.93 -9.63
N ASP A 19 10.65 -6.57 -10.22
CA ASP A 19 12.01 -6.54 -9.70
C ASP A 19 12.66 -5.18 -9.93
N LEU A 20 12.97 -4.48 -8.84
CA LEU A 20 13.66 -3.20 -8.83
C LEU A 20 15.06 -3.28 -9.45
N HIS A 21 15.71 -4.44 -9.43
CA HIS A 21 17.05 -4.63 -10.01
C HIS A 21 17.07 -4.51 -11.54
N THR A 22 15.90 -4.55 -12.19
CA THR A 22 15.77 -4.32 -13.64
C THR A 22 15.65 -2.84 -14.02
N LEU A 23 15.53 -1.95 -13.02
CA LEU A 23 15.40 -0.51 -13.24
C LEU A 23 16.76 0.21 -13.33
N PRO A 24 16.81 1.36 -14.00
CA PRO A 24 17.94 2.29 -13.87
C PRO A 24 18.18 2.70 -12.41
N ASP A 25 19.45 2.85 -12.02
CA ASP A 25 19.87 3.20 -10.65
C ASP A 25 19.20 4.48 -10.09
N SER A 26 18.83 5.43 -10.96
CA SER A 26 18.14 6.65 -10.58
C SER A 26 16.72 6.39 -10.06
N ALA A 27 16.02 5.38 -10.58
CA ALA A 27 14.69 5.00 -10.16
C ALA A 27 14.72 4.07 -8.94
N ASN A 28 15.72 3.19 -8.87
CA ASN A 28 15.91 2.23 -7.76
C ASN A 28 16.20 2.94 -6.41
N LYS A 29 16.72 4.17 -6.43
CA LYS A 29 16.91 4.99 -5.22
C LYS A 29 15.64 5.65 -4.69
N ILE A 30 14.57 5.71 -5.49
CA ILE A 30 13.36 6.47 -5.16
C ILE A 30 12.25 5.53 -4.67
N VAL A 31 11.98 4.45 -5.42
CA VAL A 31 10.98 3.46 -5.04
C VAL A 31 11.67 2.29 -4.36
N LYS A 32 11.24 1.96 -3.15
CA LYS A 32 11.70 0.80 -2.39
C LYS A 32 10.65 -0.29 -2.42
N ASN A 33 11.08 -1.54 -2.36
CA ASN A 33 10.17 -2.66 -2.17
C ASN A 33 9.77 -2.70 -0.68
N GLU A 34 8.59 -2.17 -0.38
CA GLU A 34 8.04 -2.11 0.96
C GLU A 34 7.59 -3.48 1.48
N MET A 35 7.54 -4.51 0.62
CA MET A 35 7.28 -5.91 1.01
C MET A 35 8.57 -6.73 1.21
N ALA A 36 9.74 -6.13 1.06
CA ALA A 36 11.01 -6.84 1.25
C ALA A 36 11.21 -7.29 2.71
N PRO A 37 12.03 -8.32 2.97
CA PRO A 37 12.28 -8.79 4.34
C PRO A 37 12.75 -7.67 5.29
N GLY A 38 12.13 -7.59 6.46
CA GLY A 38 12.50 -6.64 7.51
C GLY A 38 11.82 -5.27 7.42
N THR A 39 11.03 -5.01 6.37
CA THR A 39 10.21 -3.80 6.26
C THR A 39 9.00 -3.85 7.20
N VAL A 40 8.25 -2.75 7.27
CA VAL A 40 7.02 -2.69 8.06
C VAL A 40 5.92 -3.56 7.43
N CYS A 41 5.72 -3.49 6.10
CA CYS A 41 4.64 -4.25 5.48
C CYS A 41 4.88 -5.76 5.52
N GLU A 42 6.14 -6.22 5.42
CA GLU A 42 6.47 -7.64 5.54
C GLU A 42 6.08 -8.19 6.92
N LYS A 43 6.43 -7.48 8.00
CA LYS A 43 6.04 -7.87 9.37
C LYS A 43 4.52 -7.90 9.56
N LEU A 44 3.83 -6.85 9.11
CA LEU A 44 2.37 -6.78 9.19
C LEU A 44 1.70 -7.91 8.40
N TYR A 45 2.23 -8.25 7.23
CA TYR A 45 1.74 -9.36 6.43
C TYR A 45 1.96 -10.70 7.13
N SER A 46 3.12 -10.92 7.75
CA SER A 46 3.39 -12.11 8.55
C SER A 46 2.41 -12.25 9.73
N ASP A 47 2.12 -11.15 10.43
CA ASP A 47 1.16 -11.15 11.54
C ASP A 47 -0.26 -11.50 11.07
N ILE A 48 -0.69 -10.97 9.91
CA ILE A 48 -1.98 -11.29 9.27
C ILE A 48 -2.03 -12.77 8.90
N TYR A 49 -0.97 -13.29 8.28
CA TYR A 49 -0.86 -14.70 7.89
C TYR A 49 -0.98 -15.62 9.11
N ASP A 50 -0.20 -15.37 10.15
CA ASP A 50 -0.21 -16.18 11.37
C ASP A 50 -1.56 -16.10 12.09
N ALA A 51 -2.21 -14.93 12.08
CA ALA A 51 -3.56 -14.77 12.61
C ALA A 51 -4.58 -15.61 11.82
N ASN A 52 -4.52 -15.57 10.48
CA ASN A 52 -5.38 -16.39 9.62
C ASN A 52 -5.19 -17.89 9.91
N ARG A 53 -3.93 -18.35 9.99
CA ARG A 53 -3.61 -19.75 10.34
C ARG A 53 -4.18 -20.17 11.69
N ARG A 54 -4.11 -19.32 12.71
CA ARG A 54 -4.73 -19.59 14.02
C ARG A 54 -6.26 -19.64 13.96
N VAL A 55 -6.90 -18.79 13.14
CA VAL A 55 -8.36 -18.83 12.95
C VAL A 55 -8.77 -20.15 12.29
N CYS A 56 -8.16 -20.49 11.15
CA CYS A 56 -8.42 -21.72 10.41
C CYS A 56 -8.23 -22.96 11.28
N ALA A 57 -7.15 -23.00 12.09
CA ALA A 57 -6.90 -24.09 13.03
C ALA A 57 -8.01 -24.25 14.08
N ARG A 58 -8.55 -23.16 14.65
CA ARG A 58 -9.66 -23.25 15.62
C ARG A 58 -10.97 -23.72 14.99
N LEU A 59 -11.18 -23.38 13.72
CA LEU A 59 -12.36 -23.78 12.95
C LEU A 59 -12.22 -25.18 12.33
N HIS A 60 -11.03 -25.79 12.42
CA HIS A 60 -10.70 -27.07 11.79
C HIS A 60 -10.90 -27.07 10.26
N VAL A 61 -10.59 -25.93 9.63
CA VAL A 61 -10.59 -25.74 8.18
C VAL A 61 -9.18 -25.38 7.70
N GLU A 62 -8.89 -25.60 6.43
CA GLU A 62 -7.63 -25.17 5.83
C GLU A 62 -7.64 -23.68 5.47
N GLU A 63 -8.77 -23.21 4.97
CA GLU A 63 -9.04 -21.83 4.57
C GLU A 63 -10.45 -21.44 5.02
N ASP A 64 -10.62 -20.21 5.50
CA ASP A 64 -11.91 -19.65 5.86
C ASP A 64 -12.30 -18.56 4.85
N LYS A 65 -13.45 -18.76 4.20
CA LYS A 65 -13.91 -17.88 3.12
C LYS A 65 -14.16 -16.45 3.59
N ASP A 66 -14.67 -16.25 4.80
CA ASP A 66 -14.98 -14.91 5.29
C ASP A 66 -13.71 -14.17 5.68
N VAL A 67 -12.72 -14.85 6.25
CA VAL A 67 -11.39 -14.28 6.49
C VAL A 67 -10.71 -13.88 5.17
N GLU A 68 -10.76 -14.73 4.14
CA GLU A 68 -10.21 -14.39 2.82
C GLU A 68 -10.92 -13.18 2.18
N ILE A 69 -12.25 -13.08 2.33
CA ILE A 69 -13.01 -11.90 1.89
C ILE A 69 -12.55 -10.64 2.64
N ILE A 70 -12.34 -10.72 3.95
CA ILE A 70 -11.86 -9.59 4.76
C ILE A 70 -10.47 -9.15 4.29
N ILE A 71 -9.52 -10.08 4.21
CA ILE A 71 -8.13 -9.79 3.83
C ILE A 71 -8.08 -9.21 2.41
N SER A 72 -8.73 -9.86 1.44
CA SER A 72 -8.76 -9.39 0.05
C SER A 72 -9.40 -8.01 -0.10
N ASN A 73 -10.53 -7.74 0.55
CA ASN A 73 -11.17 -6.42 0.48
C ASN A 73 -10.34 -5.32 1.15
N LEU A 74 -9.67 -5.61 2.26
CA LEU A 74 -8.75 -4.65 2.88
C LEU A 74 -7.55 -4.33 1.98
N MET A 75 -6.99 -5.33 1.30
CA MET A 75 -5.91 -5.13 0.32
C MET A 75 -6.38 -4.31 -0.89
N HIS A 76 -7.55 -4.65 -1.46
CA HIS A 76 -8.12 -3.90 -2.59
C HIS A 76 -8.43 -2.44 -2.21
N MET A 77 -8.99 -2.21 -1.02
CA MET A 77 -9.25 -0.87 -0.52
C MET A 77 -7.94 -0.08 -0.34
N SER A 78 -6.92 -0.71 0.24
CA SER A 78 -5.59 -0.09 0.41
C SER A 78 -4.99 0.30 -0.94
N GLN A 79 -5.01 -0.61 -1.94
CA GLN A 79 -4.55 -0.31 -3.30
C GLN A 79 -5.32 0.86 -3.91
N TYR A 80 -6.65 0.87 -3.82
CA TYR A 80 -7.48 1.95 -4.34
C TYR A 80 -7.12 3.31 -3.69
N LEU A 81 -6.94 3.33 -2.37
CA LEU A 81 -6.53 4.53 -1.65
C LEU A 81 -5.12 4.98 -2.06
N SER A 82 -4.17 4.07 -2.27
CA SER A 82 -2.84 4.41 -2.79
C SER A 82 -2.92 5.09 -4.17
N MET A 83 -3.79 4.61 -5.06
CA MET A 83 -4.00 5.25 -6.37
C MET A 83 -4.57 6.67 -6.22
N LYS A 84 -5.56 6.84 -5.33
CA LYS A 84 -6.13 8.16 -5.04
C LYS A 84 -5.11 9.11 -4.45
N MET A 85 -4.31 8.63 -3.50
CA MET A 85 -3.25 9.43 -2.87
C MET A 85 -2.21 9.89 -3.88
N PHE A 86 -1.82 9.01 -4.83
CA PHE A 86 -0.98 9.41 -5.95
C PHE A 86 -1.64 10.48 -6.83
N ASP A 87 -2.91 10.30 -7.18
CA ASP A 87 -3.65 11.27 -8.01
C ASP A 87 -3.72 12.65 -7.32
N TYR A 88 -3.96 12.67 -6.01
CA TYR A 88 -3.98 13.91 -5.20
C TYR A 88 -2.61 14.55 -5.06
N GLY A 89 -1.56 13.78 -4.77
CA GLY A 89 -0.20 14.30 -4.58
C GLY A 89 0.46 14.75 -5.89
N SER A 90 0.06 14.19 -7.03
CA SER A 90 0.54 14.60 -8.36
C SER A 90 -0.18 15.83 -8.92
N ASP A 91 -1.29 16.26 -8.30
CA ASP A 91 -1.92 17.54 -8.57
C ASP A 91 -1.33 18.59 -7.62
N ILE A 92 -0.30 19.31 -8.08
CA ILE A 92 0.41 20.39 -7.36
C ILE A 92 -0.58 21.37 -6.69
N LYS A 93 -1.77 21.55 -7.28
CA LYS A 93 -2.82 22.42 -6.76
C LYS A 93 -3.35 22.00 -5.40
N LEU A 94 -3.22 20.75 -4.96
CA LEU A 94 -3.78 20.29 -3.69
C LEU A 94 -2.84 20.62 -2.52
N ILE A 95 -1.52 20.48 -2.72
CA ILE A 95 -0.50 20.84 -1.73
C ILE A 95 -0.40 22.36 -1.59
N ASP A 96 -0.49 23.10 -2.69
CA ASP A 96 -0.43 24.57 -2.67
C ASP A 96 -1.76 25.24 -2.27
N LYS A 97 -2.84 24.48 -2.12
CA LYS A 97 -4.17 24.99 -1.73
C LYS A 97 -4.37 25.15 -0.24
N PHE A 98 -3.59 24.44 0.56
CA PHE A 98 -3.69 24.46 2.01
C PHE A 98 -2.44 25.12 2.56
N ASP A 99 -2.61 26.22 3.28
CA ASP A 99 -1.53 26.83 4.03
C ASP A 99 -1.29 26.07 5.37
N GLU A 100 -0.25 26.46 6.11
CA GLU A 100 0.08 25.82 7.39
C GLU A 100 -1.06 25.90 8.41
N GLU A 101 -1.90 26.94 8.34
CA GLU A 101 -3.05 27.10 9.23
C GLU A 101 -4.16 26.10 8.88
N ASP A 102 -4.44 25.92 7.60
CA ASP A 102 -5.37 24.89 7.13
C ASP A 102 -4.92 23.47 7.50
N TRP A 103 -3.63 23.16 7.36
CA TRP A 103 -3.08 21.87 7.80
C TRP A 103 -3.19 21.70 9.33
N GLY A 104 -2.94 22.76 10.10
CA GLY A 104 -3.12 22.77 11.56
C GLY A 104 -4.54 22.43 11.98
N ARG A 105 -5.55 23.07 11.35
CA ARG A 105 -6.98 22.80 11.62
C ARG A 105 -7.39 21.35 11.32
N ILE A 106 -6.82 20.73 10.28
CA ILE A 106 -7.09 19.31 9.93
C ILE A 106 -6.49 18.36 10.97
N ILE A 107 -5.35 18.70 11.56
CA ILE A 107 -4.71 17.88 12.61
C ILE A 107 -5.49 17.98 13.92
N ASP A 108 -5.93 19.18 14.30
CA ASP A 108 -6.63 19.44 15.56
C ASP A 108 -8.08 18.90 15.61
N THR A 109 -8.62 18.46 14.46
CA THR A 109 -9.96 17.87 14.35
C THR A 109 -9.97 16.33 14.49
N LYS A 110 -8.82 15.72 14.81
CA LYS A 110 -8.69 14.29 15.14
C LYS A 110 -8.55 14.06 16.63
#